data_AF-A0A412EA52-F1
#
_entry.id   AF-A0A412EA52-F1
#
_cell.length_a   1.000
_cell.length_b   1.000
_cell.length_c   1.000
_cell.angle_alpha   90.00
_cell.angle_beta   90.00
_cell.angle_gamma   90.00
#
_symmetry.space_group_name_H-M   'P 1'
#
loop_
_entity.id
_entity.type
_entity.pdbx_description
1 polymer ?
#
loop_
_entity_poly.entity_id
_entity_poly.type
_entity_poly.pdbx_seq_one_letter_code
_entity_poly.pdbx_strand_id
1 'polypeptide(L)'
;MEANRQKLSEWNAIKNLIPIINKKLGINISMYDKQYEAEMPDFIFHDEKGYSIGVEVVECHPSVNINKKRNAVERNTFKNKVCNIVQKNIFLESMTKEKKLNIFIDRYNFTNKGDLDGDKVKLTPEAFAEEVEIYLRNMFNGFIYPTKHIKRIKVWETRGRNIVQFNSIARRDSVPWQDLEKCIESKNSKYSIYQKKNKCDEYWLCIYLPFEENKHPYEVSNELLSENAKQKVMSSPFKCIVVTSVMPIDLAILKD
;
A
#
# COMPACT_ATOMS: atom_id res chain seq x y z
N MET A 1 6.43 -22.25 -12.61
CA MET A 1 6.40 -20.80 -12.91
C MET A 1 5.95 -19.95 -11.72
N GLU A 2 5.17 -20.50 -10.78
CA GLU A 2 4.57 -19.76 -9.65
C GLU A 2 5.56 -19.45 -8.51
N ALA A 3 6.46 -20.38 -8.17
CA ALA A 3 7.50 -20.19 -7.14
C ALA A 3 8.45 -19.00 -7.43
N ASN A 4 8.81 -18.78 -8.70
CA ASN A 4 9.62 -17.61 -9.10
C ASN A 4 8.89 -16.27 -8.91
N ARG A 5 7.53 -16.25 -8.92
CA ARG A 5 6.77 -15.02 -8.71
C ARG A 5 6.66 -14.64 -7.24
N GLN A 6 6.48 -15.63 -6.36
CA GLN A 6 6.37 -15.40 -4.93
C GLN A 6 7.67 -14.80 -4.37
N LYS A 7 8.81 -15.43 -4.65
CA LYS A 7 10.11 -14.92 -4.17
C LYS A 7 10.47 -13.55 -4.73
N LEU A 8 10.09 -13.27 -5.96
CA LEU A 8 10.23 -11.93 -6.53
C LEU A 8 9.34 -10.90 -5.82
N SER A 9 8.14 -11.28 -5.38
CA SER A 9 7.27 -10.43 -4.56
C SER A 9 7.89 -10.14 -3.19
N GLU A 10 8.37 -11.18 -2.51
CA GLU A 10 9.06 -11.08 -1.22
C GLU A 10 10.34 -10.22 -1.34
N TRP A 11 11.07 -10.34 -2.45
CA TRP A 11 12.23 -9.48 -2.73
C TRP A 11 11.83 -8.02 -2.88
N ASN A 12 10.79 -7.74 -3.66
CA ASN A 12 10.28 -6.39 -3.83
C ASN A 12 9.81 -5.79 -2.50
N ALA A 13 9.26 -6.62 -1.61
CA ALA A 13 8.84 -6.23 -0.28
C ALA A 13 10.01 -5.74 0.61
N ILE A 14 11.21 -6.32 0.47
CA ILE A 14 12.39 -5.92 1.25
C ILE A 14 13.27 -4.89 0.55
N LYS A 15 12.90 -4.40 -0.64
CA LYS A 15 13.75 -3.53 -1.47
C LYS A 15 14.24 -2.28 -0.73
N ASN A 16 13.38 -1.67 0.09
CA ASN A 16 13.73 -0.48 0.88
C ASN A 16 14.60 -0.81 2.10
N LEU A 17 14.65 -2.08 2.52
CA LEU A 17 15.49 -2.57 3.60
C LEU A 17 16.91 -2.92 3.12
N ILE A 18 17.08 -3.27 1.84
CA ILE A 18 18.38 -3.65 1.25
C ILE A 18 19.51 -2.63 1.54
N PRO A 19 19.31 -1.30 1.41
CA PRO A 19 20.37 -0.34 1.73
C PRO A 19 20.84 -0.42 3.20
N ILE A 20 19.94 -0.75 4.14
CA ILE A 20 20.29 -0.91 5.56
C ILE A 20 21.08 -2.20 5.78
N ILE A 21 20.67 -3.30 5.13
CA ILE A 21 21.38 -4.58 5.18
C ILE A 21 22.79 -4.44 4.60
N ASN A 22 22.90 -3.80 3.42
CA ASN A 22 24.19 -3.49 2.78
C ASN A 22 25.11 -2.73 3.73
N LYS A 23 24.59 -1.68 4.36
CA LYS A 23 25.36 -0.87 5.32
C LYS A 23 25.79 -1.68 6.53
N LYS A 24 24.92 -2.55 7.07
CA LYS A 24 25.21 -3.33 8.29
C LYS A 24 26.23 -4.44 8.04
N LEU A 25 26.13 -5.13 6.91
CA LEU A 25 26.99 -6.26 6.57
C LEU A 25 28.22 -5.86 5.74
N GLY A 26 28.31 -4.61 5.28
CA GLY A 26 29.39 -4.16 4.39
C GLY A 26 29.34 -4.81 3.01
N ILE A 27 28.15 -5.20 2.54
CA ILE A 27 27.92 -5.85 1.24
C ILE A 27 27.25 -4.88 0.25
N ASN A 28 27.21 -5.23 -1.04
CA ASN A 28 26.66 -4.37 -2.09
C ASN A 28 25.63 -5.08 -2.97
N ILE A 29 24.45 -5.32 -2.40
CA ILE A 29 23.31 -5.91 -3.10
C ILE A 29 22.51 -4.80 -3.77
N SER A 30 22.29 -4.92 -5.08
CA SER A 30 21.50 -3.96 -5.87
C SER A 30 20.31 -4.58 -6.60
N MET A 31 20.29 -5.90 -6.76
CA MET A 31 19.25 -6.65 -7.44
C MET A 31 19.03 -8.01 -6.78
N TYR A 32 17.90 -8.62 -7.09
CA TYR A 32 17.54 -9.95 -6.61
C TYR A 32 18.56 -10.99 -7.05
N ASP A 33 18.99 -11.81 -6.08
CA ASP A 33 19.87 -12.93 -6.31
C ASP A 33 19.36 -14.13 -5.52
N LYS A 34 19.28 -15.27 -6.21
CA LYS A 34 18.79 -16.53 -5.65
C LYS A 34 19.64 -17.05 -4.50
N GLN A 35 20.92 -16.65 -4.42
CA GLN A 35 21.80 -17.11 -3.36
C GLN A 35 21.31 -16.70 -1.95
N TYR A 36 20.51 -15.63 -1.85
CA TYR A 36 19.98 -15.15 -0.58
C TYR A 36 18.65 -15.79 -0.20
N GLU A 37 18.05 -16.62 -1.06
CA GLU A 37 16.78 -17.27 -0.77
C GLU A 37 16.94 -18.35 0.29
N ALA A 38 16.02 -18.35 1.24
CA ALA A 38 15.88 -19.43 2.20
C ALA A 38 14.40 -19.78 2.40
N GLU A 39 14.16 -20.97 2.95
CA GLU A 39 12.81 -21.42 3.25
C GLU A 39 12.26 -20.73 4.51
N MET A 40 13.09 -20.61 5.55
CA MET A 40 12.75 -19.99 6.83
C MET A 40 14.05 -19.56 7.54
N PRO A 41 14.32 -18.26 7.73
CA PRO A 41 13.53 -17.11 7.26
C PRO A 41 13.54 -16.99 5.72
N ASP A 42 12.73 -16.10 5.15
CA ASP A 42 12.56 -15.96 3.68
C ASP A 42 13.86 -15.62 2.93
N PHE A 43 14.74 -14.83 3.55
CA PHE A 43 16.06 -14.48 3.03
C PHE A 43 17.13 -14.56 4.11
N ILE A 44 18.35 -14.92 3.72
CA ILE A 44 19.53 -14.92 4.59
C ILE A 44 20.64 -14.15 3.88
N PHE A 45 21.16 -13.14 4.55
CA PHE A 45 22.29 -12.34 4.11
C PHE A 45 23.46 -12.58 5.05
N HIS A 46 24.67 -12.65 4.52
CA HIS A 46 25.87 -12.82 5.32
C HIS A 46 26.99 -11.89 4.84
N ASP A 47 27.83 -11.46 5.78
CA ASP A 47 29.08 -10.80 5.45
C ASP A 47 30.18 -11.81 5.07
N GLU A 48 31.37 -11.32 4.74
CA GLU A 48 32.51 -12.17 4.40
C GLU A 48 33.03 -13.00 5.59
N LYS A 49 32.70 -12.60 6.82
CA LYS A 49 33.15 -13.24 8.07
C LYS A 49 32.15 -14.27 8.58
N GLY A 50 31.01 -14.43 7.90
CA GLY A 50 29.95 -15.37 8.24
C GLY A 50 28.91 -14.83 9.22
N TYR A 51 28.96 -13.54 9.58
CA TYR A 51 27.89 -12.92 10.36
C TYR A 51 26.65 -12.78 9.48
N SER A 52 25.49 -13.16 10.02
CA SER A 52 24.29 -13.44 9.23
C SER A 52 23.03 -12.75 9.76
N ILE A 53 22.24 -12.20 8.83
CA ILE A 53 20.93 -11.60 9.07
C ILE A 53 19.88 -12.40 8.32
N GLY A 54 18.99 -13.05 9.06
CA GLY A 54 17.81 -13.69 8.52
C GLY A 54 16.63 -12.73 8.46
N VAL A 55 16.05 -12.51 7.29
CA VAL A 55 14.91 -11.60 7.09
C VAL A 55 13.64 -12.40 6.80
N GLU A 56 12.65 -12.26 7.68
CA GLU A 56 11.31 -12.81 7.49
C GLU A 56 10.37 -11.72 6.96
N VAL A 57 9.60 -12.03 5.92
CA VAL A 57 8.63 -11.13 5.30
C VAL A 57 7.21 -11.50 5.73
N VAL A 58 6.41 -10.48 5.99
CA VAL A 58 4.96 -10.63 6.20
C VAL A 58 4.22 -9.52 5.48
N GLU A 59 3.24 -9.90 4.66
CA GLU A 59 2.31 -8.93 4.10
C GLU A 59 1.26 -8.55 5.15
N CYS A 60 1.05 -7.25 5.33
CA CYS A 60 0.03 -6.70 6.20
C CYS A 60 -1.06 -6.05 5.32
N HIS A 61 -2.31 -6.48 5.52
CA HIS A 61 -3.47 -5.98 4.77
C HIS A 61 -4.51 -5.29 5.69
N PRO A 62 -4.23 -4.08 6.21
CA PRO A 62 -5.17 -3.35 7.07
C PRO A 62 -6.58 -3.19 6.46
N SER A 63 -6.68 -3.02 5.15
CA SER A 63 -7.93 -2.83 4.42
C SER A 63 -8.88 -4.02 4.56
N VAL A 64 -8.34 -5.24 4.69
CA VAL A 64 -9.11 -6.48 4.86
C VAL A 64 -9.69 -6.58 6.27
N ASN A 65 -8.99 -6.04 7.27
CA ASN A 65 -9.40 -6.05 8.68
C ASN A 65 -10.34 -4.90 9.07
N ILE A 66 -10.38 -3.81 8.28
CA ILE A 66 -11.40 -2.76 8.41
C ILE A 66 -12.74 -3.36 7.99
N ASN A 67 -13.43 -3.95 8.97
CA ASN A 67 -14.78 -4.52 8.93
C ASN A 67 -15.66 -4.03 7.76
N LYS A 68 -16.29 -4.98 7.06
CA LYS A 68 -17.39 -4.76 6.07
C LYS A 68 -18.47 -3.75 6.51
N LYS A 69 -18.58 -3.46 7.81
CA LYS A 69 -19.48 -2.44 8.40
C LYS A 69 -19.03 -0.99 8.15
N ARG A 70 -17.73 -0.68 8.06
CA ARG A 70 -17.24 0.69 7.72
C ARG A 70 -17.53 1.04 6.26
N ASN A 71 -17.45 0.04 5.37
CA ASN A 71 -17.85 0.12 3.96
C ASN A 71 -19.34 0.45 3.76
N ALA A 72 -20.21 0.18 4.74
CA ALA A 72 -21.63 0.52 4.66
C ALA A 72 -21.89 2.02 4.90
N VAL A 73 -21.15 2.64 5.83
CA VAL A 73 -21.24 4.09 6.11
C VAL A 73 -20.56 4.90 4.99
N GLU A 74 -19.50 4.36 4.38
CA GLU A 74 -18.78 5.02 3.28
C GLU A 74 -19.52 5.05 1.94
N ARG A 75 -20.59 4.25 1.75
CA ARG A 75 -21.46 4.37 0.56
C ARG A 75 -22.03 5.79 0.36
N ASN A 76 -22.03 6.62 1.40
CA ASN A 76 -22.43 8.03 1.36
C ASN A 76 -21.28 9.05 1.15
N THR A 77 -20.05 8.62 0.90
CA THR A 77 -18.90 9.53 0.67
C THR A 77 -19.00 10.27 -0.66
N PHE A 78 -18.39 11.46 -0.73
CA PHE A 78 -18.27 12.27 -1.94
C PHE A 78 -17.86 11.45 -3.17
N LYS A 79 -16.85 10.58 -3.04
CA LYS A 79 -16.36 9.72 -4.12
C LYS A 79 -17.44 8.76 -4.65
N ASN A 80 -18.21 8.15 -3.75
CA ASN A 80 -19.31 7.26 -4.14
C ASN A 80 -20.45 8.04 -4.79
N LYS A 81 -20.78 9.24 -4.31
CA LYS A 81 -21.75 10.13 -4.97
C LYS A 81 -21.30 10.46 -6.40
N VAL A 82 -20.04 10.88 -6.59
CA VAL A 82 -19.47 11.12 -7.92
C VAL A 82 -19.54 9.86 -8.78
N CYS A 83 -19.05 8.71 -8.30
CA CYS A 83 -19.07 7.47 -9.08
C CYS A 83 -20.50 7.10 -9.51
N ASN A 84 -21.48 7.25 -8.63
CA ASN A 84 -22.89 6.97 -8.94
C ASN A 84 -23.46 7.93 -9.99
N ILE A 85 -23.10 9.22 -9.94
CA ILE A 85 -23.51 10.21 -10.94
C ILE A 85 -22.88 9.88 -12.30
N VAL A 86 -21.57 9.62 -12.33
CA VAL A 86 -20.83 9.29 -13.56
C VAL A 86 -21.32 7.98 -14.18
N GLN A 87 -21.62 6.95 -13.37
CA GLN A 87 -22.14 5.67 -13.86
C GLN A 87 -23.49 5.79 -14.59
N LYS A 88 -24.31 6.77 -14.19
CA LYS A 88 -25.63 7.05 -14.78
C LYS A 88 -25.58 8.17 -15.83
N ASN A 89 -24.39 8.60 -16.21
CA ASN A 89 -24.22 9.73 -17.10
C ASN A 89 -24.57 9.31 -18.55
N ILE A 90 -25.42 10.11 -19.21
CA ILE A 90 -25.89 9.86 -20.58
C ILE A 90 -24.72 9.70 -21.56
N PHE A 91 -23.65 10.48 -21.40
CA PHE A 91 -22.46 10.36 -22.23
C PHE A 91 -21.78 9.00 -22.03
N LEU A 92 -21.57 8.57 -20.78
CA LEU A 92 -20.96 7.28 -20.51
C LEU A 92 -21.81 6.13 -21.04
N GLU A 93 -23.13 6.20 -20.86
CA GLU A 93 -24.07 5.23 -21.42
C GLU A 93 -23.93 5.15 -22.95
N SER A 94 -23.82 6.29 -23.63
CA SER A 94 -23.69 6.35 -25.09
C SER A 94 -22.42 5.66 -25.60
N MET A 95 -21.29 5.81 -24.91
CA MET A 95 -20.01 5.22 -25.31
C MET A 95 -19.85 3.76 -24.92
N THR A 96 -20.69 3.26 -24.02
CA THR A 96 -20.57 1.92 -23.44
C THR A 96 -21.68 0.97 -23.87
N LYS A 97 -22.31 1.28 -25.01
CA LYS A 97 -23.30 0.41 -25.66
C LYS A 97 -22.69 -0.92 -26.07
N GLU A 98 -21.57 -0.87 -26.78
CA GLU A 98 -20.93 -2.06 -27.37
C GLU A 98 -19.85 -2.67 -26.48
N LYS A 99 -19.29 -1.89 -25.56
CA LYS A 99 -18.22 -2.30 -24.64
C LYS A 99 -18.40 -1.72 -23.27
N LYS A 100 -17.85 -2.40 -22.25
CA LYS A 100 -17.86 -1.90 -20.88
C LYS A 100 -16.49 -1.35 -20.52
N LEU A 101 -16.48 -0.28 -19.73
CA LEU A 101 -15.25 0.42 -19.38
C LEU A 101 -15.00 0.36 -17.87
N ASN A 102 -13.74 0.18 -17.51
CA ASN A 102 -13.23 0.48 -16.19
C ASN A 102 -12.57 1.87 -16.24
N ILE A 103 -13.15 2.80 -15.48
CA ILE A 103 -12.77 4.21 -15.41
C ILE A 103 -12.17 4.44 -14.03
N PHE A 104 -10.88 4.76 -14.03
CA PHE A 104 -10.09 4.97 -12.83
C PHE A 104 -9.69 6.43 -12.72
N ILE A 105 -10.18 7.12 -11.68
CA ILE A 105 -10.03 8.56 -11.53
C ILE A 105 -8.90 8.88 -10.53
N ASP A 106 -7.78 9.42 -11.02
CA ASP A 106 -6.72 9.99 -10.20
C ASP A 106 -7.05 11.47 -9.94
N ARG A 107 -7.24 11.87 -8.67
CA ARG A 107 -7.39 13.29 -8.30
C ARG A 107 -6.08 13.86 -7.78
N TYR A 108 -5.92 15.18 -7.84
CA TYR A 108 -4.85 15.85 -7.09
C TYR A 108 -5.06 15.65 -5.57
N ASN A 109 -3.95 15.48 -4.83
CA ASN A 109 -3.97 15.50 -3.37
C ASN A 109 -4.21 16.95 -2.93
N PHE A 110 -5.28 17.18 -2.17
CA PHE A 110 -5.52 18.46 -1.53
C PHE A 110 -4.63 18.48 -0.29
N THR A 111 -3.39 18.98 -0.42
CA THR A 111 -2.42 19.01 0.68
C THR A 111 -2.58 20.20 1.61
N ASN A 112 -3.56 21.06 1.40
CA ASN A 112 -3.77 22.20 2.28
C ASN A 112 -4.96 21.93 3.19
N LYS A 113 -4.68 21.89 4.50
CA LYS A 113 -5.64 21.91 5.61
C LYS A 113 -6.70 23.04 5.53
N GLY A 114 -6.70 23.88 4.49
CA GLY A 114 -7.70 24.91 4.22
C GLY A 114 -8.76 24.55 3.17
N ASP A 115 -8.68 23.40 2.48
CA ASP A 115 -9.71 23.02 1.47
C ASP A 115 -10.76 22.03 1.98
N LEU A 116 -10.57 21.50 3.19
CA LEU A 116 -11.55 20.65 3.87
C LEU A 116 -12.24 21.35 5.04
N ASP A 117 -11.66 22.44 5.56
CA ASP A 117 -12.25 23.29 6.60
C ASP A 117 -12.27 24.75 6.13
N GLY A 118 -13.45 25.26 5.80
CA GLY A 118 -13.75 26.71 5.80
C GLY A 118 -13.29 27.53 4.58
N ASP A 119 -14.25 27.81 3.69
CA ASP A 119 -14.31 29.00 2.82
C ASP A 119 -13.28 29.16 1.68
N LYS A 120 -13.61 28.54 0.53
CA LYS A 120 -13.97 29.24 -0.74
C LYS A 120 -14.36 28.21 -1.82
N VAL A 121 -15.68 28.00 -1.93
CA VAL A 121 -16.40 27.06 -2.83
C VAL A 121 -16.24 25.57 -2.47
N LYS A 122 -17.24 25.02 -1.76
CA LYS A 122 -17.39 23.57 -1.58
C LYS A 122 -17.58 22.91 -2.95
N LEU A 123 -16.58 22.18 -3.43
CA LEU A 123 -16.71 21.32 -4.59
C LEU A 123 -17.80 20.27 -4.32
N THR A 124 -18.88 20.29 -5.10
CA THR A 124 -19.98 19.33 -4.97
C THR A 124 -19.69 18.06 -5.78
N PRO A 125 -20.27 16.90 -5.41
CA PRO A 125 -20.16 15.68 -6.22
C PRO A 125 -20.62 15.88 -7.67
N GLU A 126 -21.65 16.72 -7.88
CA GLU A 126 -22.21 17.03 -9.18
C GLU A 126 -21.19 17.80 -10.04
N ALA A 127 -20.59 18.86 -9.48
CA ALA A 127 -19.58 19.66 -10.19
C ALA A 127 -18.32 18.83 -10.54
N PHE A 128 -17.90 17.93 -9.65
CA PHE A 128 -16.78 17.05 -9.95
C PHE A 128 -17.14 15.96 -10.97
N ALA A 129 -18.37 15.44 -10.94
CA ALA A 129 -18.83 14.47 -11.93
C ALA A 129 -18.93 15.09 -13.34
N GLU A 130 -19.34 16.36 -13.43
CA GLU A 130 -19.30 17.14 -14.67
C GLU A 130 -17.86 17.30 -15.18
N GLU A 131 -16.91 17.62 -14.30
CA GLU A 131 -15.49 17.69 -14.65
C GLU A 131 -14.95 16.34 -15.18
N VAL A 132 -15.40 15.21 -14.59
CA VAL A 132 -15.09 13.86 -15.08
C VAL A 132 -15.67 13.62 -16.47
N GLU A 133 -16.93 14.02 -16.72
CA GLU A 133 -17.56 13.89 -18.03
C GLU A 133 -16.79 14.69 -19.09
N ILE A 134 -16.46 15.96 -18.80
CA ILE A 134 -15.68 16.82 -19.69
C ILE A 134 -14.32 16.19 -20.00
N TYR A 135 -13.65 15.67 -18.98
CA TYR A 135 -12.37 14.96 -19.16
C TYR A 135 -12.52 13.78 -20.11
N LEU A 136 -13.52 12.92 -19.90
CA LEU A 136 -13.78 11.76 -20.74
C LEU A 136 -14.10 12.19 -22.18
N ARG A 137 -14.99 13.18 -22.38
CA ARG A 137 -15.33 13.71 -23.73
C ARG A 137 -14.09 14.16 -24.47
N ASN A 138 -13.24 14.94 -23.82
CA ASN A 138 -12.00 15.43 -24.42
C ASN A 138 -11.05 14.28 -24.76
N MET A 139 -10.86 13.34 -23.83
CA MET A 139 -10.02 12.16 -24.05
C MET A 139 -10.47 11.35 -25.27
N PHE A 140 -11.78 11.12 -25.44
CA PHE A 140 -12.32 10.39 -26.59
C PHE A 140 -12.29 11.18 -27.89
N ASN A 141 -12.24 12.52 -27.82
CA ASN A 141 -12.04 13.40 -28.96
C ASN A 141 -10.55 13.63 -29.30
N GLY A 142 -9.62 12.97 -28.60
CA GLY A 142 -8.17 13.06 -28.85
C GLY A 142 -7.49 14.26 -28.18
N PHE A 143 -8.14 14.94 -27.23
CA PHE A 143 -7.59 16.07 -26.49
C PHE A 143 -7.29 15.68 -25.04
N ILE A 144 -6.15 16.13 -24.52
CA ILE A 144 -5.81 15.98 -23.09
C ILE A 144 -5.82 17.38 -22.47
N TYR A 145 -6.87 17.68 -21.69
CA TYR A 145 -6.96 18.94 -20.95
C TYR A 145 -6.58 18.72 -19.47
N PRO A 146 -5.72 19.58 -18.90
CA PRO A 146 -5.58 19.66 -17.46
C PRO A 146 -6.90 20.19 -16.88
N THR A 147 -7.46 19.49 -15.90
CA THR A 147 -8.61 20.00 -15.15
C THR A 147 -8.17 20.42 -13.75
N LYS A 148 -9.04 21.15 -13.05
CA LYS A 148 -8.70 21.78 -11.77
C LYS A 148 -8.47 20.75 -10.67
N HIS A 149 -9.20 19.63 -10.67
CA HIS A 149 -9.20 18.66 -9.58
C HIS A 149 -8.81 17.24 -10.00
N ILE A 150 -8.79 16.93 -11.30
CA ILE A 150 -8.46 15.60 -11.82
C ILE A 150 -7.02 15.60 -12.34
N LYS A 151 -6.18 14.77 -11.72
CA LYS A 151 -4.79 14.56 -12.13
C LYS A 151 -4.72 13.74 -13.43
N ARG A 152 -5.54 12.69 -13.52
CA ARG A 152 -5.64 11.81 -14.70
C ARG A 152 -6.88 10.94 -14.60
N ILE A 153 -7.46 10.56 -15.74
CA ILE A 153 -8.37 9.42 -15.82
C ILE A 153 -7.74 8.34 -16.67
N LYS A 154 -7.72 7.10 -16.17
CA LYS A 154 -7.37 5.92 -16.95
C LYS A 154 -8.65 5.20 -17.35
N VAL A 155 -8.72 4.78 -18.61
CA VAL A 155 -9.87 4.05 -19.16
C VAL A 155 -9.36 2.80 -19.86
N TRP A 156 -9.96 1.65 -19.55
CA TRP A 156 -9.71 0.40 -20.27
C TRP A 156 -10.99 -0.44 -20.32
N GLU A 157 -11.03 -1.41 -21.22
CA GLU A 157 -12.19 -2.29 -21.38
C GLU A 157 -12.30 -3.29 -20.24
N THR A 158 -13.52 -3.60 -19.83
CA THR A 158 -13.84 -4.58 -18.79
C THR A 158 -15.02 -5.46 -19.22
N ARG A 159 -15.28 -6.53 -18.47
CA ARG A 159 -16.38 -7.47 -18.75
C ARG A 159 -17.55 -7.23 -17.81
N GLY A 160 -18.78 -7.41 -18.33
CA GLY A 160 -20.02 -7.41 -17.56
C GLY A 160 -20.64 -6.02 -17.35
N ARG A 161 -19.94 -5.07 -16.72
CA ARG A 161 -20.49 -3.73 -16.42
C ARG A 161 -19.45 -2.64 -16.42
N ASN A 162 -19.89 -1.39 -16.56
CA ASN A 162 -19.03 -0.23 -16.33
C ASN A 162 -18.61 -0.20 -14.86
N ILE A 163 -17.34 0.08 -14.62
CA ILE A 163 -16.78 0.27 -13.29
C ILE A 163 -16.24 1.69 -13.26
N VAL A 164 -16.73 2.51 -12.34
CA VAL A 164 -16.21 3.86 -12.09
C VAL A 164 -15.72 3.90 -10.67
N GLN A 165 -14.44 4.22 -10.50
CA GLN A 165 -13.80 4.22 -9.21
C GLN A 165 -12.73 5.30 -9.15
N PHE A 166 -12.59 5.89 -7.97
CA PHE A 166 -11.43 6.72 -7.70
C PHE A 166 -10.25 5.82 -7.45
N ASN A 167 -9.09 6.29 -7.89
CA ASN A 167 -7.86 5.83 -7.32
C ASN A 167 -7.88 6.17 -5.83
N SER A 168 -7.97 5.13 -5.00
CA SER A 168 -7.97 5.25 -3.55
C SER A 168 -6.68 5.88 -3.03
N ILE A 169 -5.64 6.02 -3.86
CA ILE A 169 -4.36 6.73 -3.58
C ILE A 169 -4.52 8.07 -2.86
N ALA A 170 -5.66 8.76 -3.00
CA ALA A 170 -5.90 10.03 -2.31
C ALA A 170 -6.16 9.93 -0.79
N ARG A 171 -6.40 8.74 -0.20
CA ARG A 171 -6.57 8.60 1.26
C ARG A 171 -5.33 7.95 1.88
N ARG A 172 -4.39 8.81 2.25
CA ARG A 172 -3.19 8.49 3.02
C ARG A 172 -3.58 8.32 4.48
N ASP A 173 -4.18 7.18 4.80
CA ASP A 173 -4.53 6.87 6.18
C ASP A 173 -3.32 6.30 6.91
N SER A 174 -3.26 6.54 8.21
CA SER A 174 -2.28 5.88 9.05
C SER A 174 -2.51 4.36 9.11
N VAL A 175 -1.43 3.59 9.26
CA VAL A 175 -1.54 2.14 9.50
C VAL A 175 -2.08 1.90 10.91
N PRO A 176 -3.18 1.16 11.13
CA PRO A 176 -3.64 0.83 12.47
C PRO A 176 -2.62 -0.05 13.22
N TRP A 177 -2.34 0.27 14.47
CA TRP A 177 -1.39 -0.49 15.29
C TRP A 177 -1.77 -1.97 15.43
N GLN A 178 -3.06 -2.27 15.59
CA GLN A 178 -3.55 -3.63 15.82
C GLN A 178 -3.28 -4.56 14.62
N ASP A 179 -3.15 -4.00 13.41
CA ASP A 179 -2.81 -4.79 12.23
C ASP A 179 -1.33 -5.16 12.22
N LEU A 180 -0.45 -4.23 12.61
CA LEU A 180 0.98 -4.49 12.78
C LEU A 180 1.23 -5.47 13.94
N GLU A 181 0.54 -5.28 15.05
CA GLU A 181 0.60 -6.13 16.23
C GLU A 181 0.29 -7.59 15.89
N LYS A 182 -0.77 -7.86 15.13
CA LYS A 182 -1.11 -9.22 14.67
C LYS A 182 0.00 -9.83 13.82
N CYS A 183 0.61 -9.05 12.91
CA CYS A 183 1.74 -9.52 12.10
C CYS A 183 2.93 -9.90 12.99
N ILE A 184 3.28 -9.06 13.96
CA ILE A 184 4.36 -9.31 14.92
C ILE A 184 4.06 -10.55 15.76
N GLU A 185 2.90 -10.65 16.38
CA GLU A 185 2.49 -11.79 17.21
C GLU A 185 2.49 -13.11 16.42
N SER A 186 1.98 -13.07 15.18
CA SER A 186 2.00 -14.23 14.27
C SER A 186 3.42 -14.73 13.99
N LYS A 187 4.36 -13.83 13.70
CA LYS A 187 5.74 -14.21 13.39
C LYS A 187 6.56 -14.54 14.64
N ASN A 188 6.31 -13.88 15.78
CA ASN A 188 6.90 -14.24 17.07
C ASN A 188 6.60 -15.72 17.41
N SER A 189 5.36 -16.19 17.16
CA SER A 189 4.99 -17.59 17.41
C SER A 189 5.81 -18.61 16.59
N LYS A 190 6.37 -18.18 15.46
CA LYS A 190 7.20 -19.01 14.56
C LYS A 190 8.70 -18.84 14.81
N TYR A 191 9.11 -17.97 15.74
CA TYR A 191 10.51 -17.60 15.94
C TYR A 191 11.43 -18.79 16.19
N SER A 192 11.00 -19.72 17.04
CA SER A 192 11.74 -20.93 17.35
C SER A 192 11.97 -21.86 16.13
N ILE A 193 11.12 -21.78 15.10
CA ILE A 193 11.25 -22.55 13.88
C ILE A 193 12.35 -21.94 12.99
N TYR A 194 12.39 -20.60 12.87
CA TYR A 194 13.45 -19.90 12.13
C TYR A 194 14.83 -20.30 12.69
N GLN A 195 14.97 -20.29 14.01
CA GLN A 195 16.22 -20.68 14.70
C GLN A 195 16.64 -22.13 14.47
N LYS A 196 15.67 -23.05 14.33
CA LYS A 196 15.94 -24.48 14.11
C LYS A 196 16.30 -24.80 12.67
N LYS A 197 15.66 -24.15 11.69
CA LYS A 197 15.87 -24.42 10.27
C LYS A 197 17.15 -23.78 9.75
N ASN A 198 17.34 -22.49 9.97
CA ASN A 198 18.53 -21.77 9.54
C ASN A 198 19.01 -20.84 10.65
N LYS A 199 20.11 -21.22 11.29
CA LYS A 199 20.70 -20.44 12.38
C LYS A 199 21.33 -19.16 11.81
N CYS A 200 20.84 -18.02 12.25
CA CYS A 200 21.38 -16.70 11.94
C CYS A 200 21.82 -15.99 13.22
N ASP A 201 22.72 -15.03 13.10
CA ASP A 201 23.17 -14.20 14.24
C ASP A 201 22.08 -13.20 14.64
N GLU A 202 21.37 -12.64 13.66
CA GLU A 202 20.20 -11.79 13.87
C GLU A 202 19.02 -12.23 13.00
N TYR A 203 17.82 -11.98 13.52
CA TYR A 203 16.56 -12.16 12.78
C TYR A 203 15.82 -10.84 12.72
N TRP A 204 15.44 -10.45 11.52
CA TRP A 204 14.75 -9.21 11.21
C TRP A 204 13.37 -9.51 10.67
N LEU A 205 12.37 -8.74 11.10
CA LEU A 205 11.00 -8.83 10.61
C LEU A 205 10.70 -7.65 9.70
N CYS A 206 10.36 -7.95 8.44
CA CYS A 206 9.90 -6.98 7.46
C CYS A 206 8.37 -7.09 7.29
N ILE A 207 7.64 -6.12 7.83
CA ILE A 207 6.20 -5.97 7.63
C ILE A 207 5.98 -5.13 6.38
N TYR A 208 5.53 -5.76 5.30
CA TYR A 208 5.29 -5.12 4.03
C TYR A 208 3.81 -4.75 3.87
N LEU A 209 3.56 -3.52 3.43
CA LEU A 209 2.25 -3.00 3.07
C LEU A 209 2.15 -2.95 1.54
N PRO A 210 1.41 -3.87 0.92
CA PRO A 210 1.20 -3.87 -0.53
C PRO A 210 0.54 -2.58 -1.03
N PHE A 211 0.73 -2.29 -2.32
CA PHE A 211 0.24 -1.05 -2.94
C PHE A 211 -1.27 -0.86 -2.77
N GLU A 212 -2.02 -1.96 -2.78
CA GLU A 212 -3.48 -1.99 -2.61
C GLU A 212 -3.95 -1.46 -1.25
N GLU A 213 -3.06 -1.44 -0.24
CA GLU A 213 -3.41 -1.05 1.13
C GLU A 213 -3.39 0.46 1.36
N ASN A 214 -2.76 1.23 0.46
CA ASN A 214 -2.68 2.71 0.46
C ASN A 214 -2.62 3.35 1.87
N LYS A 215 -1.69 2.90 2.71
CA LYS A 215 -1.35 3.48 4.01
C LYS A 215 0.05 4.11 3.97
N HIS A 216 0.33 5.03 4.88
CA HIS A 216 1.69 5.53 5.13
C HIS A 216 2.40 4.62 6.14
N PRO A 217 3.41 3.82 5.73
CA PRO A 217 4.12 2.93 6.65
C PRO A 217 4.81 3.69 7.79
N TYR A 218 5.25 4.92 7.51
CA TYR A 218 5.89 5.82 8.48
C TYR A 218 4.90 6.63 9.32
N GLU A 219 3.62 6.70 8.93
CA GLU A 219 2.55 7.25 9.76
C GLU A 219 1.70 6.08 10.24
N VAL A 220 2.20 5.33 11.22
CA VAL A 220 1.33 4.42 11.97
C VAL A 220 0.44 5.27 12.88
N SER A 221 -0.78 4.81 13.18
CA SER A 221 -1.75 5.58 13.96
C SER A 221 -1.15 6.05 15.29
N ASN A 222 -1.59 7.21 15.80
CA ASN A 222 -1.13 7.78 17.09
C ASN A 222 -1.25 6.80 18.28
N GLU A 223 -1.93 5.66 18.12
CA GLU A 223 -1.95 4.55 19.07
C GLU A 223 -0.55 3.92 19.29
N LEU A 224 0.41 4.12 18.37
CA LEU A 224 1.84 3.79 18.56
C LEU A 224 2.50 4.52 19.74
N LEU A 225 1.96 5.66 20.16
CA LEU A 225 2.48 6.40 21.32
C LEU A 225 2.07 5.77 22.64
N SER A 226 1.19 4.76 22.63
CA SER A 226 0.86 4.04 23.86
C SER A 226 2.07 3.23 24.32
N GLU A 227 2.36 3.31 25.62
CA GLU A 227 3.46 2.58 26.25
C GLU A 227 3.37 1.06 26.02
N ASN A 228 2.14 0.54 25.91
CA ASN A 228 1.87 -0.87 25.61
C ASN A 228 2.36 -1.28 24.21
N ALA A 229 2.13 -0.46 23.18
CA ALA A 229 2.60 -0.75 21.82
C ALA A 229 4.14 -0.87 21.77
N LYS A 230 4.83 0.08 22.41
CA LYS A 230 6.30 0.05 22.53
C LYS A 230 6.78 -1.20 23.27
N GLN A 231 6.16 -1.55 24.40
CA GLN A 231 6.52 -2.76 25.15
C GLN A 231 6.37 -4.03 24.32
N LYS A 232 5.31 -4.13 23.51
CA LYS A 232 5.09 -5.28 22.60
C LYS A 232 6.13 -5.37 21.47
N VAL A 233 6.50 -4.23 20.87
CA VAL A 233 7.60 -4.19 19.89
C VAL A 233 8.90 -4.65 20.54
N MET A 234 9.23 -4.11 21.71
CA MET A 234 10.50 -4.40 22.38
C MET A 234 10.57 -5.85 22.88
N SER A 235 9.46 -6.45 23.29
CA SER A 235 9.40 -7.84 23.75
C SER A 235 9.48 -8.88 22.63
N SER A 236 9.31 -8.47 21.37
CA SER A 236 9.51 -9.36 20.23
C SER A 236 10.95 -9.90 20.19
N PRO A 237 11.16 -11.19 19.88
CA PRO A 237 12.49 -11.77 19.75
C PRO A 237 13.24 -11.31 18.50
N PHE A 238 12.57 -10.72 17.50
CA PHE A 238 13.25 -10.13 16.35
C PHE A 238 14.11 -8.94 16.79
N LYS A 239 15.34 -8.88 16.27
CA LYS A 239 16.30 -7.84 16.61
C LYS A 239 15.87 -6.50 15.99
N CYS A 240 15.50 -6.53 14.72
CA CYS A 240 14.97 -5.39 13.98
C CYS A 240 13.54 -5.68 13.50
N ILE A 241 12.66 -4.69 13.59
CA ILE A 241 11.31 -4.74 13.03
C ILE A 241 11.09 -3.49 12.20
N VAL A 242 10.79 -3.69 10.91
CA VAL A 242 10.53 -2.60 9.98
C VAL A 242 9.16 -2.73 9.35
N VAL A 243 8.57 -1.58 9.00
CA VAL A 243 7.37 -1.48 8.17
C VAL A 243 7.76 -0.78 6.88
N THR A 244 7.39 -1.35 5.74
CA THR A 244 7.70 -0.78 4.43
C THR A 244 6.57 -0.94 3.42
N SER A 245 6.69 -0.29 2.26
CA SER A 245 5.75 -0.42 1.13
C SER A 245 6.48 -0.42 -0.21
N VAL A 246 5.73 -0.49 -1.31
CA VAL A 246 6.27 -0.31 -2.67
C VAL A 246 6.92 1.05 -2.93
N MET A 247 6.64 2.06 -2.10
CA MET A 247 7.15 3.41 -2.31
C MET A 247 8.61 3.49 -1.83
N PRO A 248 9.56 4.00 -2.65
CA PRO A 248 11.00 3.95 -2.36
C PRO A 248 11.48 4.63 -1.06
N ILE A 249 10.64 5.47 -0.46
CA ILE A 249 10.95 6.27 0.73
C ILE A 249 10.16 5.84 1.97
N ASP A 250 9.32 4.82 1.83
CA ASP A 250 8.43 4.39 2.90
C ASP A 250 9.10 3.25 3.68
N LEU A 251 9.90 3.63 4.68
CA LEU A 251 10.47 2.70 5.65
C LEU A 251 10.37 3.29 7.05
N ALA A 252 9.73 2.56 7.94
CA ALA A 252 9.63 2.88 9.36
C ALA A 252 10.33 1.79 10.17
N ILE A 253 11.26 2.19 11.04
CA ILE A 253 11.91 1.26 11.97
C ILE A 253 11.13 1.33 13.28
N LEU A 254 10.50 0.21 13.65
CA LEU A 254 9.82 0.07 14.94
C LEU A 254 10.79 -0.37 16.04
N LYS A 255 11.81 -1.15 15.66
CA LYS A 255 12.85 -1.69 16.55
C LYS A 255 14.18 -1.85 15.81
N ASP A 256 15.28 -1.58 16.51
CA ASP A 256 16.68 -1.83 16.12
C ASP A 256 17.49 -2.31 17.36
#